data_AF-A0A7L9FHD9-F1
#
_entry.id   AF-A0A7L9FHD9-F1
#
_cell.length_a   1.000
_cell.length_b   1.000
_cell.length_c   1.000
_cell.angle_alpha   90.00
_cell.angle_beta   90.00
_cell.angle_gamma   90.00
#
_symmetry.space_group_name_H-M   'P 1'
#
loop_
_entity.id
_entity.type
_entity.pdbx_description
1 polymer ?
#
loop_
_entity_poly.entity_id
_entity_poly.type
_entity_poly.pdbx_seq_one_letter_code
_entity_poly.pdbx_strand_id
1 'polypeptide(L)'
;MSSEGLISNELNTGLVIAGAYASKVRRSLFAQLGSFVRNNKNASKEIARASAELNWVLYRAIVESLKADKGDAVRVRIKYTYDPAQNKLEWDYDSLRVELFRRVPDGEVEEKVRETVKRDAEEAKRRFSGAQPAESREVSEWEGEEEE
;
A
#
# COMPACT_ATOMS: atom_id res chain seq x y z
N MET A 1 0.18 3.87 37.64
CA MET A 1 0.73 4.42 36.38
C MET A 1 0.79 3.25 35.42
N SER A 2 -0.07 3.25 34.41
CA SER A 2 -0.27 2.10 33.53
C SER A 2 1.01 1.85 32.73
N SER A 3 1.65 0.69 32.96
CA SER A 3 2.75 0.19 32.16
C SER A 3 2.19 -0.27 30.81
N GLU A 4 2.01 0.66 29.88
CA GLU A 4 1.85 0.26 28.48
C GLU A 4 3.19 -0.37 28.05
N GLY A 5 3.16 -1.69 27.81
CA GLY A 5 4.33 -2.44 27.39
C GLY A 5 4.86 -1.98 26.03
N LEU A 6 6.06 -2.43 25.70
CA LEU A 6 6.67 -2.22 24.39
C LEU A 6 5.75 -2.75 23.28
N ILE A 7 5.55 -1.95 22.25
CA ILE A 7 4.74 -2.30 21.08
C ILE A 7 5.67 -2.66 19.94
N SER A 8 5.59 -3.89 19.46
CA SER A 8 6.31 -4.33 18.26
C SER A 8 5.35 -4.44 17.08
N ASN A 9 5.72 -3.87 15.94
CA ASN A 9 4.91 -3.90 14.73
C ASN A 9 5.79 -3.85 13.46
N GLU A 10 5.17 -4.04 12.29
CA GLU A 10 5.83 -3.89 11.00
C GLU A 10 5.22 -2.70 10.23
N LEU A 11 6.07 -1.79 9.77
CA LEU A 11 5.70 -0.79 8.78
C LEU A 11 5.72 -1.42 7.40
N ASN A 12 4.61 -1.35 6.68
CA ASN A 12 4.49 -1.78 5.30
C ASN A 12 3.89 -0.64 4.46
N THR A 13 4.59 -0.22 3.40
CA THR A 13 4.10 0.86 2.52
C THR A 13 3.05 0.41 1.52
N GLY A 14 2.90 -0.90 1.30
CA GLY A 14 2.32 -1.42 0.06
C GLY A 14 3.16 -1.00 -1.15
N LEU A 15 2.61 -1.19 -2.36
CA LEU A 15 3.21 -0.64 -3.57
C LEU A 15 2.98 0.87 -3.60
N VAL A 16 4.06 1.62 -3.77
CA VAL A 16 4.04 3.07 -3.90
C VAL A 16 5.05 3.49 -4.96
N ILE A 17 4.73 4.52 -5.72
CA ILE A 17 5.70 5.13 -6.64
C ILE A 17 6.93 5.59 -5.85
N ALA A 18 8.13 5.32 -6.36
CA ALA A 18 9.41 5.64 -5.72
C ALA A 18 9.48 7.14 -5.37
N GLY A 19 9.00 8.02 -6.23
CA GLY A 19 8.92 9.45 -5.94
C GLY A 19 8.06 9.84 -4.71
N ALA A 20 7.26 8.93 -4.18
CA ALA A 20 6.33 9.15 -3.07
C ALA A 20 6.59 8.26 -1.85
N TYR A 21 7.65 7.43 -1.85
CA TYR A 21 7.89 6.49 -0.75
C TYR A 21 8.01 7.20 0.61
N ALA A 22 8.72 8.35 0.65
CA ALA A 22 9.01 9.06 1.90
C ALA A 22 7.74 9.55 2.60
N SER A 23 6.81 10.11 1.83
CA SER A 23 5.49 10.53 2.29
C SER A 23 4.62 9.34 2.70
N LYS A 24 4.79 8.19 2.06
CA LYS A 24 4.05 6.97 2.41
C LYS A 24 4.54 6.36 3.73
N VAL A 25 5.85 6.26 3.94
CA VAL A 25 6.46 5.84 5.21
C VAL A 25 5.88 6.67 6.36
N ARG A 26 5.97 8.01 6.26
CA ARG A 26 5.46 8.91 7.29
C ARG A 26 3.97 8.69 7.56
N ARG A 27 3.13 8.70 6.51
CA ARG A 27 1.67 8.53 6.66
C ARG A 27 1.31 7.17 7.25
N SER A 28 1.96 6.10 6.83
CA SER A 28 1.74 4.76 7.39
C SER A 28 2.09 4.72 8.87
N LEU A 29 3.22 5.31 9.26
CA LEU A 29 3.64 5.31 10.67
C LEU A 29 2.71 6.15 11.55
N PHE A 30 2.28 7.34 11.07
CA PHE A 30 1.26 8.15 11.74
C PHE A 30 -0.07 7.42 11.89
N ALA A 31 -0.48 6.63 10.90
CA ALA A 31 -1.71 5.85 10.97
C ALA A 31 -1.60 4.72 12.02
N GLN A 32 -0.48 3.99 12.03
CA GLN A 32 -0.24 2.90 12.99
C GLN A 32 -0.15 3.39 14.45
N LEU A 33 0.44 4.57 14.67
CA LEU A 33 0.65 5.14 16.00
C LEU A 33 -0.34 6.27 16.36
N GLY A 34 -1.42 6.40 15.59
CA GLY A 34 -2.35 7.54 15.68
C GLY A 34 -3.09 7.65 17.03
N SER A 35 -3.28 6.54 17.74
CA SER A 35 -3.85 6.54 19.11
C SER A 35 -2.94 7.30 20.09
N PHE A 36 -1.63 7.11 20.01
CA PHE A 36 -0.66 7.75 20.90
C PHE A 36 -0.48 9.24 20.58
N VAL A 37 -0.60 9.61 19.31
CA VAL A 37 -0.57 11.02 18.87
C VAL A 37 -1.70 11.85 19.49
N ARG A 38 -2.90 11.28 19.61
CA ARG A 38 -4.04 11.97 20.24
C ARG A 38 -3.82 12.24 21.72
N ASN A 39 -3.08 11.36 22.39
CA ASN A 39 -2.87 11.38 23.83
C ASN A 39 -1.58 12.12 24.23
N ASN A 40 -0.62 12.27 23.32
CA ASN A 40 0.68 12.90 23.59
C ASN A 40 1.20 13.69 22.38
N LYS A 41 1.27 15.02 22.50
CA LYS A 41 1.81 15.90 21.43
C LYS A 41 3.27 15.60 21.06
N ASN A 42 4.05 15.02 21.97
CA ASN A 42 5.44 14.64 21.69
C ASN A 42 5.57 13.38 20.83
N ALA A 43 4.53 12.54 20.75
CA ALA A 43 4.52 11.37 19.86
C ALA A 43 4.59 11.79 18.38
N SER A 44 3.93 12.87 18.00
CA SER A 44 4.03 13.42 16.63
C SER A 44 5.45 13.81 16.24
N LYS A 45 6.23 14.36 17.20
CA LYS A 45 7.62 14.73 16.96
C LYS A 45 8.50 13.49 16.80
N GLU A 46 8.30 12.49 17.64
CA GLU A 46 9.04 11.22 17.53
C GLU A 46 8.74 10.48 16.23
N ILE A 47 7.48 10.40 15.81
CA ILE A 47 7.10 9.79 14.54
C ILE A 47 7.75 10.54 13.37
N ALA A 48 7.78 11.87 13.41
CA ALA A 48 8.44 12.67 12.37
C ALA A 48 9.95 12.41 12.33
N ARG A 49 10.61 12.32 13.49
CA ARG A 49 12.04 11.98 13.63
C ARG A 49 12.33 10.59 13.09
N ALA A 50 11.60 9.57 13.54
CA ALA A 50 11.75 8.18 13.12
C ALA A 50 11.50 8.00 11.61
N SER A 51 10.51 8.72 11.06
CA SER A 51 10.24 8.73 9.62
C SER A 51 11.41 9.36 8.84
N ALA A 52 12.00 10.44 9.34
CA ALA A 52 13.14 11.09 8.70
C ALA A 52 14.39 10.19 8.71
N GLU A 53 14.64 9.52 9.83
CA GLU A 53 15.73 8.55 9.98
C GLU A 53 15.62 7.42 8.94
N LEU A 54 14.46 6.75 8.88
CA LEU A 54 14.24 5.68 7.91
C LEU A 54 14.29 6.19 6.47
N ASN A 55 13.70 7.35 6.18
CA ASN A 55 13.71 7.93 4.84
C ASN A 55 15.13 8.26 4.35
N TRP A 56 16.04 8.64 5.25
CA TRP A 56 17.44 8.86 4.89
C TRP A 56 18.12 7.56 4.45
N VAL A 57 17.92 6.47 5.18
CA VAL A 57 18.43 5.14 4.80
C VAL A 57 17.82 4.68 3.48
N LEU A 58 16.50 4.84 3.32
CA LEU A 58 15.79 4.49 2.10
C LEU A 58 16.23 5.32 0.89
N TYR A 59 16.59 6.58 1.06
CA TYR A 59 17.13 7.40 -0.02
C TYR A 59 18.44 6.81 -0.55
N ARG A 60 19.36 6.45 0.35
CA ARG A 60 20.62 5.81 -0.04
C ARG A 60 20.39 4.46 -0.73
N ALA A 61 19.43 3.68 -0.23
CA ALA A 61 19.11 2.37 -0.82
C ALA A 61 18.41 2.50 -2.18
N ILE A 62 17.27 3.17 -2.24
CA ILE A 62 16.37 3.26 -3.40
C ILE A 62 16.96 4.15 -4.50
N VAL A 63 17.45 5.33 -4.13
CA VAL A 63 17.88 6.36 -5.10
C VAL A 63 19.37 6.23 -5.40
N GLU A 64 20.22 6.21 -4.38
CA GLU A 64 21.67 6.23 -4.62
C GLU A 64 22.21 4.87 -5.06
N SER A 65 21.79 3.78 -4.43
CA SER A 65 22.35 2.44 -4.67
C SER A 65 21.61 1.71 -5.78
N LEU A 66 20.28 1.61 -5.68
CA LEU A 66 19.44 0.92 -6.67
C LEU A 66 19.15 1.76 -7.91
N LYS A 67 19.42 3.07 -7.88
CA LYS A 67 19.15 3.99 -9.00
C LYS A 67 17.70 3.90 -9.49
N ALA A 68 16.74 3.85 -8.58
CA ALA A 68 15.32 3.84 -8.92
C ALA A 68 14.91 5.20 -9.51
N ASP A 69 14.15 5.17 -10.61
CA ASP A 69 13.57 6.37 -11.19
C ASP A 69 12.32 6.78 -10.42
N LYS A 70 11.96 8.06 -10.50
CA LYS A 70 10.79 8.60 -9.78
C LYS A 70 9.51 7.84 -10.10
N GLY A 71 9.36 7.34 -11.33
CA GLY A 71 8.18 6.61 -11.82
C GLY A 71 8.20 5.10 -11.55
N ASP A 72 9.30 4.55 -11.04
CA ASP A 72 9.34 3.16 -10.59
C ASP A 72 8.40 2.97 -9.39
N ALA A 73 8.02 1.73 -9.08
CA ALA A 73 7.28 1.41 -7.88
C ALA A 73 8.18 0.66 -6.88
N VAL A 74 7.96 0.89 -5.60
CA VAL A 74 8.67 0.25 -4.49
C VAL A 74 7.70 -0.26 -3.44
N ARG A 75 8.14 -1.27 -2.68
CA ARG A 75 7.49 -1.69 -1.44
C ARG A 75 8.53 -1.80 -0.35
N VAL A 76 8.32 -1.07 0.75
CA VAL A 76 9.20 -1.07 1.93
C VAL A 76 8.48 -1.78 3.07
N ARG A 77 9.19 -2.73 3.70
CA ARG A 77 8.78 -3.41 4.93
C ARG A 77 9.90 -3.38 5.96
N ILE A 78 9.59 -2.99 7.18
CA ILE A 78 10.57 -2.96 8.28
C ILE A 78 9.84 -3.05 9.62
N LYS A 79 10.40 -3.83 10.55
CA LYS A 79 9.89 -3.95 11.91
C LYS A 79 10.40 -2.80 12.79
N TYR A 80 9.61 -2.45 13.79
CA TYR A 80 10.00 -1.49 14.82
C TYR A 80 9.43 -1.86 16.17
N THR A 81 10.05 -1.29 17.20
CA THR A 81 9.51 -1.26 18.55
C THR A 81 9.24 0.18 18.96
N TYR A 82 8.11 0.42 19.62
CA TYR A 82 7.75 1.71 20.20
C TYR A 82 7.56 1.56 21.70
N ASP A 83 8.23 2.42 22.46
CA ASP A 83 8.08 2.58 23.91
C ASP A 83 7.19 3.80 24.19
N PRO A 84 5.93 3.61 24.64
CA PRO A 84 5.05 4.72 24.99
C PRO A 84 5.50 5.51 26.22
N ALA A 85 6.21 4.87 27.17
CA ALA A 85 6.68 5.51 28.40
C ALA A 85 7.86 6.44 28.14
N GLN A 86 8.77 6.05 27.24
CA GLN A 86 9.90 6.88 26.81
C GLN A 86 9.62 7.73 25.58
N ASN A 87 8.47 7.52 24.91
CA ASN A 87 8.11 8.16 23.65
C ASN A 87 9.23 7.97 22.61
N LYS A 88 9.67 6.73 22.43
CA LYS A 88 10.82 6.37 21.61
C LYS A 88 10.48 5.25 20.64
N LEU A 89 10.86 5.44 19.37
CA LEU A 89 10.73 4.44 18.32
C LEU A 89 12.12 3.97 17.87
N GLU A 90 12.28 2.66 17.77
CA GLU A 90 13.50 2.00 17.31
C GLU A 90 13.20 1.07 16.13
N TRP A 91 13.97 1.23 15.06
CA TRP A 91 13.87 0.40 13.86
C TRP A 91 14.74 -0.84 14.00
N ASP A 92 14.21 -2.00 13.59
CA ASP A 92 14.99 -3.21 13.37
C ASP A 92 15.49 -3.22 11.91
N TYR A 93 16.67 -2.65 11.69
CA TYR A 93 17.24 -2.52 10.34
C TYR A 93 17.59 -3.85 9.69
N ASP A 94 17.84 -4.92 10.46
CA ASP A 94 18.09 -6.26 9.91
C ASP A 94 16.82 -6.84 9.28
N SER A 95 15.64 -6.36 9.69
CA SER A 95 14.36 -6.73 9.08
C SER A 95 13.98 -5.93 7.83
N LEU A 96 14.78 -4.93 7.44
CA LEU A 96 14.44 -4.05 6.31
C LEU A 96 14.42 -4.81 4.99
N ARG A 97 13.26 -4.80 4.33
CA ARG A 97 13.07 -5.34 2.97
C ARG A 97 12.57 -4.24 2.05
N VAL A 98 13.24 -4.12 0.90
CA VAL A 98 12.86 -3.21 -0.18
C VAL A 98 12.67 -4.02 -1.45
N GLU A 99 11.51 -3.92 -2.05
CA GLU A 99 11.23 -4.46 -3.39
C GLU A 99 11.14 -3.28 -4.36
N LEU A 100 11.75 -3.45 -5.54
CA LEU A 100 11.78 -2.45 -6.61
C LEU A 100 11.17 -3.04 -7.88
N PHE A 101 10.23 -2.31 -8.47
CA PHE A 101 9.53 -2.63 -9.71
C PHE A 101 9.84 -1.54 -10.72
N ARG A 102 10.61 -1.89 -11.75
CA ARG A 102 10.98 -0.95 -12.81
C ARG A 102 9.81 -0.69 -13.74
N ARG A 103 9.58 0.59 -14.04
CA ARG A 103 8.55 1.00 -14.99
C ARG A 103 8.98 0.63 -16.40
N VAL A 104 8.08 0.00 -17.15
CA VAL A 104 8.26 -0.19 -18.60
C VAL A 104 7.97 1.16 -19.30
N PRO A 105 8.79 1.59 -20.28
CA PRO A 105 8.57 2.84 -21.00
C PRO A 105 7.18 2.93 -21.64
N ASP A 106 6.58 4.12 -21.60
CA ASP A 106 5.20 4.33 -22.04
C ASP A 106 4.97 3.97 -23.51
N GLY A 107 5.92 4.30 -24.39
CA GLY A 107 5.81 3.98 -25.82
C GLY A 107 5.70 2.48 -26.09
N GLU A 108 6.44 1.65 -25.35
CA GLU A 108 6.37 0.19 -25.47
C GLU A 108 5.02 -0.34 -24.95
N VAL A 109 4.55 0.19 -23.83
CA VAL A 109 3.25 -0.18 -23.26
C VAL A 109 2.12 0.21 -24.21
N GLU A 110 2.12 1.45 -24.70
CA GLU A 110 1.11 1.98 -25.61
C GLU A 110 1.05 1.21 -26.92
N GLU A 111 2.20 0.86 -27.50
CA GLU A 111 2.25 0.05 -28.71
C GLU A 111 1.60 -1.31 -28.52
N LYS A 112 2.04 -2.07 -27.51
CA LYS A 112 1.50 -3.40 -27.21
C LYS A 112 0.01 -3.36 -26.86
N VAL A 113 -0.42 -2.36 -26.10
CA VAL A 113 -1.84 -2.15 -25.77
C VAL A 113 -2.63 -1.87 -27.04
N ARG A 114 -2.18 -0.95 -27.89
CA ARG A 114 -2.84 -0.61 -29.15
C ARG A 114 -2.97 -1.81 -30.08
N GLU A 115 -1.92 -2.61 -30.21
CA GLU A 115 -1.95 -3.85 -31.01
C GLU A 115 -2.95 -4.87 -30.47
N THR A 116 -2.93 -5.10 -29.16
CA THR A 116 -3.86 -6.02 -28.49
C THR A 116 -5.31 -5.56 -28.66
N VAL A 117 -5.58 -4.27 -28.48
CA VAL A 117 -6.92 -3.70 -28.66
C VAL A 117 -7.38 -3.88 -30.12
N LYS A 118 -6.53 -3.59 -31.11
CA LYS A 118 -6.88 -3.78 -32.53
C LYS A 118 -7.20 -5.25 -32.86
N ARG A 119 -6.48 -6.19 -32.26
CA ARG A 119 -6.64 -7.63 -32.52
C ARG A 119 -7.85 -8.21 -31.81
N ASP A 120 -8.01 -7.91 -30.52
CA ASP A 120 -8.86 -8.70 -29.61
C ASP A 120 -10.14 -7.97 -29.17
N ALA A 121 -10.24 -6.65 -29.35
CA ALA A 121 -11.37 -5.88 -28.77
C ALA A 121 -12.73 -6.26 -29.36
N GLU A 122 -12.81 -6.54 -30.66
CA GLU A 122 -14.06 -6.98 -31.29
C GLU A 122 -14.47 -8.39 -30.86
N GLU A 123 -13.50 -9.30 -30.69
CA GLU A 123 -13.78 -10.63 -30.15
C GLU A 123 -14.25 -10.55 -28.70
N ALA A 124 -13.59 -9.74 -27.87
CA ALA A 124 -14.02 -9.50 -26.49
C ALA A 124 -15.45 -8.97 -26.44
N LYS A 125 -15.81 -7.97 -27.28
CA LYS A 125 -17.17 -7.46 -27.37
C LYS A 125 -18.16 -8.57 -27.71
N ARG A 126 -17.89 -9.40 -28.73
CA ARG A 126 -18.78 -10.51 -29.13
C ARG A 126 -18.92 -11.58 -28.05
N ARG A 127 -17.82 -11.92 -27.37
CA ARG A 127 -17.78 -12.94 -26.33
C ARG A 127 -18.58 -12.52 -25.09
N PHE A 128 -18.54 -11.24 -24.76
CA PHE A 128 -19.17 -10.70 -23.54
C PHE A 128 -20.46 -9.91 -23.81
N SER A 129 -20.89 -9.72 -25.06
CA SER A 129 -22.16 -9.05 -25.41
C SER A 129 -23.41 -9.86 -25.07
N GLY A 130 -23.27 -11.15 -24.75
CA GLY A 130 -24.37 -12.07 -24.41
C GLY A 130 -24.41 -12.54 -22.95
N ALA A 131 -23.52 -12.04 -22.08
CA ALA A 131 -23.56 -12.37 -20.66
C ALA A 131 -24.70 -11.61 -19.99
N GLN A 132 -25.92 -12.17 -20.01
CA GLN A 132 -26.90 -11.81 -18.99
C GLN A 132 -26.24 -12.06 -17.62
N PRO A 133 -26.35 -11.11 -16.66
CA PRO A 133 -25.94 -11.38 -15.28
C PRO A 133 -26.61 -12.68 -14.82
N ALA A 134 -25.82 -13.56 -14.21
CA ALA A 134 -26.28 -14.88 -13.77
C ALA A 134 -27.43 -14.84 -12.73
N GLU A 135 -27.86 -13.66 -12.30
CA GLU A 135 -28.91 -13.41 -11.30
C GLU A 135 -30.34 -13.33 -11.85
N SER A 136 -30.57 -13.53 -13.16
CA SER A 136 -31.94 -13.55 -13.72
C SER A 136 -32.58 -14.93 -13.82
N ARG A 137 -31.91 -16.00 -13.33
CA ARG A 137 -32.48 -17.34 -13.23
C ARG A 137 -32.89 -17.59 -11.79
N GLU A 138 -34.19 -17.76 -11.60
CA GLU A 138 -34.89 -18.13 -10.35
C GLU A 138 -35.20 -16.99 -9.38
N VAL A 139 -36.10 -16.09 -9.81
CA VAL A 139 -37.24 -15.72 -8.97
C VAL A 139 -38.50 -16.13 -9.75
N SER A 140 -38.71 -17.44 -9.92
CA SER A 140 -40.03 -17.94 -10.32
C SER A 140 -40.89 -17.98 -9.06
N GLU A 141 -41.89 -17.10 -9.04
CA GLU A 141 -43.19 -17.27 -8.39
C GLU A 141 -43.19 -18.12 -7.12
N TRP A 142 -42.95 -17.48 -5.98
CA TRP A 142 -43.75 -17.81 -4.80
C TRP A 142 -44.99 -16.92 -4.86
N GLU A 143 -46.01 -17.37 -5.58
CA GLU A 143 -47.38 -16.99 -5.24
C GLU A 143 -47.68 -17.67 -3.91
N GLY A 144 -47.58 -16.90 -2.82
CA GLY A 144 -48.07 -17.36 -1.54
C GLY A 144 -49.56 -17.57 -1.65
N GLU A 145 -49.99 -18.82 -1.63
CA GLU A 145 -51.37 -19.20 -1.36
C GLU A 145 -51.74 -18.57 0.00
N GLU A 146 -52.65 -17.59 -0.04
CA GLU A 146 -53.45 -17.21 1.12
C GLU A 146 -54.35 -18.41 1.45
N GLU A 147 -54.07 -19.10 2.56
CA GLU A 147 -55.07 -19.95 3.21
C GLU A 147 -55.41 -19.39 4.60
N GLU A 148 -56.69 -19.04 4.70
CA GLU A 148 -57.61 -18.72 5.81
C GLU A 148 -57.14 -18.73 7.27
#